data_AF-A0A7S2HPW1-F1
#
_entry.id   AF-A0A7S2HPW1-F1
#
_cell.length_a   1.000
_cell.length_b   1.000
_cell.length_c   1.000
_cell.angle_alpha   90.00
_cell.angle_beta   90.00
_cell.angle_gamma   90.00
#
_symmetry.space_group_name_H-M   'P 1'
#
loop_
_entity.id
_entity.type
_entity.pdbx_description
1 polymer ?
#
loop_
_entity_poly.entity_id
_entity_poly.type
_entity_poly.pdbx_seq_one_letter_code
_entity_poly.pdbx_strand_id
1 'polypeptide(L)'
;AILRRMEDLVEKEDTITVRPNTITYNAVLNAWCKSGSPHATEKAEALLRHMEKQYQSGNEQVKPDLISFNTILHAYAKCSEPDAAQKAEMILITMEQHGRNGQKDWSPNLFSYNTVIDAWSKSSDPDAIVRVQSVLHRLIERHREVGDISPDTFSYNCVIFALSRSGLPDAGYRAEELLKHMEDAHLSGNSMVR
;
A
#
# COMPACT_ATOMS: atom_id res chain seq x y z
N ALA A 1 6.58 -23.06 8.86
CA ALA A 1 7.11 -22.94 7.47
C ALA A 1 8.63 -22.94 7.53
N ILE A 2 9.31 -23.35 6.45
CA ILE A 2 10.77 -23.55 6.39
C ILE A 2 11.58 -22.34 6.90
N LEU A 3 11.10 -21.11 6.67
CA LEU A 3 11.72 -19.88 7.19
C LEU A 3 11.96 -19.92 8.71
N ARG A 4 10.94 -20.26 9.51
CA ARG A 4 11.09 -20.36 10.98
C ARG A 4 12.09 -21.43 11.38
N ARG A 5 12.10 -22.56 10.66
CA ARG A 5 13.08 -23.63 10.92
C ARG A 5 14.50 -23.16 10.59
N MET A 6 14.69 -22.36 9.55
CA MET A 6 15.99 -21.78 9.22
C MET A 6 16.44 -20.78 10.30
N GLU A 7 15.52 -19.98 10.83
CA GLU A 7 15.81 -19.08 11.97
C GLU A 7 16.19 -19.86 13.23
N ASP A 8 15.40 -20.87 13.61
CA ASP A 8 15.66 -21.72 14.79
C ASP A 8 17.02 -22.41 14.72
N LEU A 9 17.45 -22.84 13.52
CA LEU A 9 18.75 -23.46 13.31
C LEU A 9 19.90 -22.45 13.46
N VAL A 10 19.69 -21.22 12.99
CA VAL A 10 20.66 -20.13 13.14
C VAL A 10 20.85 -19.74 14.61
N GLU A 11 19.77 -19.72 15.39
CA GLU A 11 19.84 -19.43 16.83
C GLU A 11 20.50 -20.55 17.65
N LYS A 12 20.29 -21.82 17.28
CA LYS A 12 20.75 -22.98 18.06
C LYS A 12 22.17 -23.43 17.76
N GLU A 13 22.61 -23.34 16.50
CA GLU A 13 23.84 -24.02 16.07
C GLU A 13 24.99 -23.06 15.76
N ASP A 14 24.77 -21.74 15.72
CA ASP A 14 25.74 -20.71 15.26
C ASP A 14 26.47 -21.09 13.94
N THR A 15 25.86 -21.99 13.15
CA THR A 15 26.40 -22.43 11.87
C THR A 15 25.96 -21.47 10.79
N ILE A 16 26.86 -20.58 10.41
CA ILE A 16 26.65 -19.59 9.35
C ILE A 16 26.87 -20.25 7.99
N THR A 17 25.82 -20.38 7.20
CA THR A 17 25.93 -20.26 5.73
C THR A 17 24.68 -19.67 5.07
N VAL A 18 23.47 -19.86 5.63
CA VAL A 18 22.23 -19.39 4.99
C VAL A 18 21.27 -18.77 6.02
N ARG A 19 21.33 -17.44 6.20
CA ARG A 19 20.37 -16.68 7.02
C ARG A 19 19.33 -16.01 6.12
N PRO A 20 18.02 -16.14 6.41
CA PRO A 20 16.99 -15.38 5.71
C PRO A 20 17.21 -13.88 5.89
N ASN A 21 17.04 -13.12 4.81
CA ASN A 21 17.12 -11.66 4.79
C ASN A 21 15.87 -11.07 4.13
N THR A 22 15.76 -9.74 4.09
CA THR A 22 14.63 -9.03 3.46
C THR A 22 14.30 -9.55 2.06
N ILE A 23 15.30 -9.86 1.23
CA ILE A 23 15.09 -10.40 -0.13
C ILE A 23 14.41 -11.78 -0.08
N THR A 24 14.87 -12.66 0.81
CA THR A 24 14.31 -14.01 1.01
C THR A 24 12.85 -13.92 1.47
N TYR A 25 12.59 -13.02 2.42
CA TYR A 25 11.25 -12.75 2.91
C TYR A 25 10.32 -12.19 1.82
N ASN A 26 10.78 -11.20 1.05
CA ASN A 26 10.06 -10.63 -0.09
C ASN A 26 9.70 -11.68 -1.14
N ALA A 27 10.60 -12.63 -1.41
CA ALA A 27 10.31 -13.73 -2.33
C ALA A 27 9.15 -14.61 -1.82
N VAL A 28 9.12 -14.89 -0.51
CA VAL A 28 8.06 -15.70 0.12
C VAL A 28 6.73 -14.93 0.21
N LEU A 29 6.77 -13.63 0.52
CA LEU A 29 5.59 -12.75 0.45
C LEU A 29 4.98 -12.81 -0.95
N ASN A 30 5.78 -12.56 -1.98
CA ASN A 30 5.34 -12.59 -3.37
C ASN A 30 4.80 -13.96 -3.78
N ALA A 31 5.42 -15.05 -3.33
CA ALA A 31 4.95 -16.40 -3.59
C ALA A 31 3.58 -16.67 -2.96
N TRP A 32 3.36 -16.28 -1.69
CA TRP A 32 2.05 -16.38 -1.05
C TRP A 32 1.01 -15.58 -1.83
N CYS A 33 1.27 -14.30 -2.09
CA CYS A 33 0.36 -13.40 -2.79
C CYS A 33 -0.02 -13.89 -4.20
N LYS A 34 0.89 -14.59 -4.90
CA LYS A 34 0.64 -15.17 -6.23
C LYS A 34 0.03 -16.57 -6.21
N SER A 35 0.05 -17.26 -5.07
CA SER A 35 -0.38 -18.65 -4.98
C SER A 35 -1.89 -18.85 -5.19
N GLY A 36 -2.70 -17.80 -5.02
CA GLY A 36 -4.17 -17.90 -5.00
C GLY A 36 -4.71 -18.81 -3.89
N SER A 37 -3.86 -19.21 -2.93
CA SER A 37 -4.27 -20.09 -1.84
C SER A 37 -5.26 -19.36 -0.91
N PRO A 38 -6.24 -20.07 -0.33
CA PRO A 38 -7.04 -19.50 0.75
C PRO A 38 -6.15 -19.00 1.88
N HIS A 39 -6.47 -17.83 2.45
CA HIS A 39 -5.70 -17.20 3.52
C HIS A 39 -4.25 -16.82 3.13
N ALA A 40 -3.93 -16.77 1.83
CA ALA A 40 -2.60 -16.39 1.37
C ALA A 40 -2.21 -14.97 1.84
N THR A 41 -3.14 -14.03 1.74
CA THR A 41 -2.90 -12.63 2.12
C THR A 41 -2.70 -12.49 3.63
N GLU A 42 -3.46 -13.23 4.44
CA GLU A 42 -3.29 -13.27 5.90
C GLU A 42 -1.93 -13.87 6.30
N LYS A 43 -1.49 -14.94 5.63
CA LYS A 43 -0.16 -15.52 5.85
C LYS A 43 0.95 -14.56 5.46
N ALA A 44 0.76 -13.82 4.38
CA ALA A 44 1.72 -12.83 3.92
C ALA A 44 1.77 -11.63 4.89
N GLU A 45 0.63 -11.16 5.40
CA GLU A 45 0.57 -10.13 6.44
C GLU A 45 1.23 -10.60 7.75
N ALA A 46 0.95 -11.83 8.20
CA ALA A 46 1.60 -12.41 9.37
C ALA A 46 3.13 -12.51 9.20
N LEU A 47 3.60 -12.73 7.97
CA LEU A 47 5.02 -12.76 7.66
C LEU A 47 5.64 -11.36 7.71
N LEU A 48 4.95 -10.33 7.21
CA LEU A 48 5.38 -8.93 7.32
C LEU A 48 5.48 -8.49 8.79
N ARG A 49 4.46 -8.79 9.61
CA ARG A 49 4.48 -8.50 11.06
C ARG A 49 5.62 -9.22 11.79
N HIS A 50 5.97 -10.43 11.34
CA HIS A 50 7.13 -11.15 11.88
C HIS A 50 8.44 -10.44 11.53
N MET A 51 8.60 -9.97 10.28
CA MET A 51 9.77 -9.16 9.88
C MET A 51 9.87 -7.87 10.70
N GLU A 52 8.77 -7.15 10.89
CA GLU A 52 8.71 -5.94 11.73
C GLU A 52 9.16 -6.22 13.16
N LYS A 53 8.64 -7.30 13.78
CA LYS A 53 9.01 -7.69 15.14
C LYS A 53 10.49 -8.04 15.25
N GLN A 54 11.02 -8.79 14.29
CA GLN A 54 12.44 -9.17 14.26
C GLN A 54 13.35 -7.95 14.10
N TYR A 55 12.97 -7.03 13.23
CA TYR A 55 13.65 -5.76 13.06
C TYR A 55 13.66 -4.94 14.36
N GLN A 56 12.50 -4.83 15.02
CA GLN A 56 12.37 -4.14 16.31
C GLN A 56 13.18 -4.80 17.44
N SER A 57 13.45 -6.12 17.36
CA SER A 57 14.37 -6.81 18.28
C SER A 57 15.86 -6.67 17.93
N GLY A 58 16.21 -5.87 16.91
CA GLY A 58 17.58 -5.55 16.53
C GLY A 58 18.12 -6.34 15.33
N ASN A 59 17.30 -7.14 14.65
CA ASN A 59 17.73 -7.87 13.46
C ASN A 59 17.59 -7.00 12.19
N GLU A 60 18.63 -6.22 11.91
CA GLU A 60 18.70 -5.36 10.72
C GLU A 60 18.60 -6.14 9.38
N GLN A 61 18.94 -7.43 9.35
CA GLN A 61 18.97 -8.22 8.10
C GLN A 61 17.58 -8.52 7.53
N VAL A 62 16.53 -8.38 8.35
CA VAL A 62 15.14 -8.68 7.99
C VAL A 62 14.25 -7.44 8.01
N LYS A 63 14.85 -6.25 8.06
CA LYS A 63 14.13 -4.97 8.00
C LYS A 63 13.17 -4.98 6.80
N PRO A 64 11.85 -4.86 7.01
CA PRO A 64 10.91 -4.62 5.92
C PRO A 64 11.34 -3.43 5.05
N ASP A 65 10.99 -3.48 3.78
CA ASP A 65 11.22 -2.40 2.83
C ASP A 65 9.94 -2.05 2.08
N LEU A 66 10.01 -1.01 1.24
CA LEU A 66 8.88 -0.60 0.40
C LEU A 66 8.33 -1.74 -0.46
N ILE A 67 9.18 -2.69 -0.89
CA ILE A 67 8.77 -3.88 -1.64
C ILE A 67 7.92 -4.80 -0.76
N SER A 68 8.32 -5.03 0.49
CA SER A 68 7.60 -5.84 1.48
C SER A 68 6.16 -5.36 1.62
N PHE A 69 5.98 -4.06 1.88
CA PHE A 69 4.66 -3.45 2.06
C PHE A 69 3.84 -3.43 0.75
N ASN A 70 4.43 -2.97 -0.35
CA ASN A 70 3.73 -2.88 -1.64
C ASN A 70 3.31 -4.25 -2.18
N THR A 71 4.04 -5.31 -1.86
CA THR A 71 3.65 -6.68 -2.20
C THR A 71 2.33 -7.07 -1.55
N ILE A 72 2.16 -6.75 -0.26
CA ILE A 72 0.91 -7.03 0.46
C ILE A 72 -0.23 -6.13 -0.02
N LEU A 73 0.03 -4.82 -0.21
CA LEU A 73 -0.98 -3.90 -0.74
C LEU A 73 -1.53 -4.39 -2.09
N HIS A 74 -0.64 -4.78 -3.00
CA HIS A 74 -1.04 -5.30 -4.32
C HIS A 74 -1.82 -6.61 -4.23
N ALA A 75 -1.49 -7.45 -3.25
CA ALA A 75 -2.22 -8.69 -2.99
C ALA A 75 -3.64 -8.41 -2.50
N TYR A 76 -3.81 -7.49 -1.54
CA TYR A 76 -5.13 -7.08 -1.07
C TYR A 76 -5.95 -6.40 -2.18
N ALA A 77 -5.34 -5.54 -3.01
CA ALA A 77 -6.03 -4.91 -4.13
C ALA A 77 -6.57 -5.90 -5.18
N LYS A 78 -5.98 -7.10 -5.25
CA LYS A 78 -6.44 -8.19 -6.12
C LYS A 78 -7.31 -9.22 -5.40
N CYS A 79 -7.42 -9.14 -4.08
CA CYS A 79 -8.20 -10.05 -3.28
C CYS A 79 -9.69 -9.74 -3.46
N SER A 80 -10.51 -10.79 -3.60
CA SER A 80 -11.96 -10.66 -3.74
C SER A 80 -12.69 -10.65 -2.40
N GLU A 81 -11.95 -10.68 -1.29
CA GLU A 81 -12.53 -10.66 0.05
C GLU A 81 -13.20 -9.30 0.33
N PRO A 82 -14.38 -9.28 0.99
CA PRO A 82 -15.12 -8.04 1.24
C PRO A 82 -14.35 -6.99 2.04
N ASP A 83 -13.41 -7.43 2.89
CA ASP A 83 -12.62 -6.57 3.78
C ASP A 83 -11.21 -6.24 3.22
N ALA A 84 -10.93 -6.63 1.96
CA ALA A 84 -9.61 -6.50 1.38
C ALA A 84 -9.17 -5.02 1.21
N ALA A 85 -10.07 -4.12 0.82
CA ALA A 85 -9.76 -2.71 0.65
C ALA A 85 -9.44 -2.02 2.00
N GLN A 86 -10.15 -2.42 3.05
CA GLN A 86 -9.99 -1.99 4.44
C GLN A 86 -8.61 -2.42 4.96
N LYS A 87 -8.24 -3.70 4.73
CA LYS A 87 -6.94 -4.24 5.10
C LYS A 87 -5.79 -3.57 4.33
N ALA A 88 -5.98 -3.31 3.03
CA ALA A 88 -5.01 -2.55 2.23
C ALA A 88 -4.82 -1.13 2.79
N GLU A 89 -5.91 -0.44 3.13
CA GLU A 89 -5.81 0.90 3.69
C GLU A 89 -5.14 0.91 5.07
N MET A 90 -5.39 -0.10 5.91
CA MET A 90 -4.72 -0.21 7.22
C MET A 90 -3.20 -0.27 7.06
N ILE A 91 -2.71 -1.02 6.07
CA ILE A 91 -1.27 -1.10 5.79
C ILE A 91 -0.74 0.26 5.30
N LEU A 92 -1.47 0.95 4.43
CA LEU A 92 -1.08 2.29 3.98
C LEU A 92 -1.00 3.27 5.17
N ILE A 93 -1.96 3.22 6.09
CA ILE A 93 -1.95 4.05 7.31
C ILE A 93 -0.72 3.72 8.18
N THR A 94 -0.38 2.43 8.32
CA THR A 94 0.84 2.01 9.03
C THR A 94 2.10 2.58 8.35
N MET A 95 2.20 2.51 7.02
CA MET A 95 3.30 3.13 6.26
C MET A 95 3.36 4.65 6.47
N GLU A 96 2.22 5.35 6.43
CA GLU A 96 2.14 6.79 6.71
C GLU A 96 2.67 7.13 8.11
N GLN A 97 2.28 6.35 9.13
CA GLN A 97 2.76 6.51 10.50
C GLN A 97 4.27 6.29 10.61
N HIS A 98 4.80 5.23 9.99
CA HIS A 98 6.25 4.98 9.97
C HIS A 98 7.03 6.12 9.29
N GLY A 99 6.53 6.61 8.15
CA GLY A 99 7.11 7.75 7.46
C GLY A 99 7.13 9.02 8.33
N ARG A 100 6.03 9.32 9.03
CA ARG A 100 5.93 10.46 9.97
C ARG A 100 6.86 10.31 11.18
N ASN A 101 7.11 9.08 11.62
CA ASN A 101 8.02 8.77 12.73
C ASN A 101 9.51 8.74 12.30
N GLY A 102 9.84 9.22 11.09
CA GLY A 102 11.21 9.32 10.59
C GLY A 102 11.74 8.07 9.90
N GLN A 103 10.97 6.98 9.82
CA GLN A 103 11.33 5.78 9.06
C GLN A 103 11.01 5.97 7.57
N LYS A 104 11.78 6.84 6.92
CA LYS A 104 11.57 7.23 5.50
C LYS A 104 11.52 6.04 4.55
N ASP A 105 12.29 4.98 4.82
CA ASP A 105 12.33 3.75 4.02
C ASP A 105 10.96 3.04 3.93
N TRP A 106 10.07 3.27 4.89
CA TRP A 106 8.74 2.65 4.97
C TRP A 106 7.63 3.62 4.58
N SER A 107 7.99 4.85 4.19
CA SER A 107 7.04 5.85 3.78
C SER A 107 6.34 5.42 2.47
N PRO A 108 5.02 5.59 2.35
CA PRO A 108 4.31 5.19 1.15
C PRO A 108 4.71 6.06 -0.03
N ASN A 109 4.74 5.46 -1.22
CA ASN A 109 4.96 6.16 -2.48
C ASN A 109 3.64 6.25 -3.27
N LEU A 110 3.68 6.88 -4.46
CA LEU A 110 2.51 7.00 -5.33
C LEU A 110 1.88 5.63 -5.65
N PHE A 111 2.69 4.59 -5.85
CA PHE A 111 2.20 3.23 -6.08
C PHE A 111 1.41 2.70 -4.87
N SER A 112 1.90 2.91 -3.64
CA SER A 112 1.19 2.50 -2.41
C SER A 112 -0.20 3.14 -2.34
N TYR A 113 -0.29 4.47 -2.57
CA TYR A 113 -1.56 5.19 -2.59
C TYR A 113 -2.48 4.70 -3.71
N ASN A 114 -1.99 4.67 -4.95
CA ASN A 114 -2.77 4.25 -6.11
C ASN A 114 -3.31 2.82 -5.97
N THR A 115 -2.55 1.93 -5.32
CA THR A 115 -3.01 0.57 -5.04
C THR A 115 -4.22 0.54 -4.11
N VAL A 116 -4.23 1.35 -3.04
CA VAL A 116 -5.36 1.44 -2.10
C VAL A 116 -6.56 2.16 -2.71
N ILE A 117 -6.32 3.24 -3.48
CA ILE A 117 -7.37 3.94 -4.22
C ILE A 117 -8.04 2.99 -5.20
N ASP A 118 -7.26 2.21 -5.96
CA ASP A 118 -7.78 1.22 -6.90
C ASP A 118 -8.61 0.14 -6.18
N ALA A 119 -8.12 -0.39 -5.06
CA ALA A 119 -8.83 -1.37 -4.25
C ALA A 119 -10.19 -0.84 -3.77
N TRP A 120 -10.23 0.38 -3.22
CA TRP A 120 -11.48 1.01 -2.81
C TRP A 120 -12.42 1.30 -3.98
N SER A 121 -11.90 1.72 -5.13
CA SER A 121 -12.72 2.03 -6.32
C SER A 121 -13.48 0.81 -6.87
N LYS A 122 -13.00 -0.39 -6.57
CA LYS A 122 -13.59 -1.67 -6.99
C LYS A 122 -14.41 -2.35 -5.89
N SER A 123 -14.29 -1.88 -4.65
CA SER A 123 -14.99 -2.44 -3.50
C SER A 123 -16.51 -2.26 -3.61
N SER A 124 -17.26 -3.22 -3.06
CA SER A 124 -18.71 -3.13 -2.88
C SER A 124 -19.10 -2.63 -1.49
N ASP A 125 -18.12 -2.24 -0.67
CA ASP A 125 -18.38 -1.68 0.65
C ASP A 125 -19.18 -0.35 0.53
N PRO A 126 -20.22 -0.14 1.35
CA PRO A 126 -21.04 1.08 1.29
C PRO A 126 -20.24 2.38 1.46
N ASP A 127 -19.14 2.34 2.20
CA ASP A 127 -18.29 3.50 2.48
C ASP A 127 -17.21 3.70 1.40
N ALA A 128 -17.12 2.85 0.38
CA ALA A 128 -16.05 2.84 -0.60
C ALA A 128 -15.79 4.22 -1.24
N ILE A 129 -16.84 4.99 -1.53
CA ILE A 129 -16.71 6.34 -2.08
C ILE A 129 -16.08 7.33 -1.10
N VAL A 130 -16.43 7.24 0.19
CA VAL A 130 -15.85 8.09 1.23
C VAL A 130 -14.38 7.71 1.44
N ARG A 131 -14.07 6.41 1.43
CA ARG A 131 -12.71 5.91 1.63
C ARG A 131 -11.79 6.27 0.47
N VAL A 132 -12.21 6.07 -0.79
CA VAL A 132 -11.38 6.41 -1.96
C VAL A 132 -11.06 7.90 -2.01
N GLN A 133 -12.00 8.78 -1.62
CA GLN A 133 -11.78 10.22 -1.52
C GLN A 133 -10.87 10.60 -0.37
N SER A 134 -11.03 9.96 0.79
CA SER A 134 -10.13 10.16 1.93
C SER A 134 -8.69 9.81 1.57
N VAL A 135 -8.46 8.69 0.88
CA VAL A 135 -7.12 8.26 0.47
C VAL A 135 -6.53 9.24 -0.56
N LEU A 136 -7.30 9.69 -1.56
CA LEU A 136 -6.85 10.72 -2.50
C LEU A 136 -6.52 12.04 -1.78
N HIS A 137 -7.32 12.44 -0.80
CA HIS A 137 -7.07 13.65 -0.01
C HIS A 137 -5.74 13.55 0.75
N ARG A 138 -5.47 12.42 1.42
CA ARG A 138 -4.17 12.20 2.10
C ARG A 138 -2.98 12.25 1.14
N LEU A 139 -3.14 11.75 -0.10
CA LEU A 139 -2.12 11.86 -1.15
C LEU A 139 -1.88 13.34 -1.55
N ILE A 140 -2.94 14.13 -1.69
CA ILE A 140 -2.85 15.58 -1.99
C ILE A 140 -2.20 16.35 -0.84
N GLU A 141 -2.57 16.06 0.41
CA GLU A 141 -1.97 16.67 1.59
C GLU A 141 -0.47 16.38 1.65
N ARG A 142 -0.08 15.11 1.46
CA ARG A 142 1.33 14.73 1.41
C ARG A 142 2.10 15.43 0.30
N HIS A 143 1.50 15.55 -0.89
CA HIS A 143 2.08 16.32 -1.99
C HIS A 143 2.35 17.77 -1.58
N ARG A 144 1.41 18.41 -0.88
CA ARG A 144 1.56 19.80 -0.41
C ARG A 144 2.60 19.95 0.71
N GLU A 145 2.69 18.98 1.61
CA GLU A 145 3.59 19.04 2.78
C GLU A 145 5.04 18.70 2.43
N VAL A 146 5.25 17.64 1.63
CA VAL A 146 6.58 17.07 1.37
C VAL A 146 7.00 17.26 -0.08
N GLY A 147 6.06 17.27 -1.02
CA GLY A 147 6.34 17.40 -2.46
C GLY A 147 7.04 16.18 -3.08
N ASP A 148 7.16 15.06 -2.36
CA ASP A 148 7.89 13.87 -2.83
C ASP A 148 7.08 12.99 -3.78
N ILE A 149 5.76 13.08 -3.69
CA ILE A 149 4.81 12.39 -4.57
C ILE A 149 3.72 13.37 -5.00
N SER A 150 3.08 13.12 -6.14
CA SER A 150 1.97 13.92 -6.66
C SER A 150 0.88 12.99 -7.19
N PRO A 151 -0.42 13.25 -6.92
CA PRO A 151 -1.49 12.52 -7.58
C PRO A 151 -1.39 12.60 -9.09
N ASP A 152 -1.61 11.47 -9.76
CA ASP A 152 -1.58 11.38 -11.22
C ASP A 152 -2.98 11.13 -11.79
N THR A 153 -3.07 11.08 -13.12
CA THR A 153 -4.32 10.78 -13.82
C THR A 153 -4.97 9.49 -13.33
N PHE A 154 -4.17 8.48 -12.94
CA PHE A 154 -4.70 7.24 -12.40
C PHE A 154 -5.39 7.46 -11.05
N SER A 155 -4.76 8.20 -10.13
CA SER A 155 -5.36 8.54 -8.82
C SER A 155 -6.77 9.13 -8.96
N TYR A 156 -6.93 10.10 -9.85
CA TYR A 156 -8.24 10.75 -10.08
C TYR A 156 -9.22 9.85 -10.82
N ASN A 157 -8.78 9.12 -11.84
CA ASN A 157 -9.63 8.21 -12.61
C ASN A 157 -10.29 7.15 -11.72
N CYS A 158 -9.56 6.62 -10.73
CA CYS A 158 -10.14 5.65 -9.79
C CYS A 158 -11.26 6.27 -8.93
N VAL A 159 -11.14 7.53 -8.50
CA VAL A 159 -12.21 8.22 -7.75
C VAL A 159 -13.41 8.49 -8.65
N ILE A 160 -13.19 8.93 -9.89
CA ILE A 160 -14.26 9.14 -10.88
C ILE A 160 -14.98 7.82 -11.18
N PHE A 161 -14.23 6.72 -11.33
CA PHE A 161 -14.78 5.38 -11.49
C PHE A 161 -15.66 4.98 -10.31
N ALA A 162 -15.20 5.18 -9.07
CA ALA A 162 -16.00 4.94 -7.88
C ALA A 162 -17.28 5.79 -7.84
N LEU A 163 -17.20 7.08 -8.18
CA LEU A 163 -18.36 7.98 -8.27
C LEU A 163 -19.40 7.47 -9.26
N SER A 164 -18.97 7.04 -10.45
CA SER A 164 -19.87 6.51 -11.49
C SER A 164 -20.68 5.28 -11.05
N ARG A 165 -20.19 4.55 -10.05
CA ARG A 165 -20.84 3.35 -9.49
C ARG A 165 -21.57 3.61 -8.18
N SER A 166 -21.40 4.79 -7.58
CA SER A 166 -21.92 5.10 -6.23
C SER A 166 -23.44 5.29 -6.16
N GLY A 167 -24.09 5.58 -7.30
CA GLY A 167 -25.52 5.90 -7.34
C GLY A 167 -25.89 7.23 -6.67
N LEU A 168 -24.90 8.05 -6.27
CA LEU A 168 -25.14 9.34 -5.64
C LEU A 168 -25.74 10.33 -6.66
N PRO A 169 -26.80 11.09 -6.30
CA PRO A 169 -27.45 12.03 -7.22
C PRO A 169 -26.52 13.12 -7.77
N ASP A 170 -25.50 13.49 -7.00
CA ASP A 170 -24.53 14.53 -7.32
C ASP A 170 -23.21 13.98 -7.89
N ALA A 171 -23.12 12.68 -8.20
CA ALA A 171 -21.89 12.03 -8.65
C ALA A 171 -21.30 12.71 -9.90
N GLY A 172 -22.15 13.17 -10.82
CA GLY A 172 -21.72 13.91 -12.02
C GLY A 172 -21.03 15.22 -11.70
N TYR A 173 -21.62 16.05 -10.83
CA TYR A 173 -21.03 17.33 -10.42
C TYR A 173 -19.69 17.14 -9.70
N ARG A 174 -19.59 16.11 -8.85
CA ARG A 174 -18.35 15.77 -8.14
C ARG A 174 -17.27 15.26 -9.08
N ALA A 175 -17.64 14.52 -10.13
CA ALA A 175 -16.70 14.09 -11.16
C ALA A 175 -16.18 15.30 -11.98
N GLU A 176 -17.06 16.24 -12.35
CA GLU A 176 -16.65 17.48 -13.02
C GLU A 176 -15.72 18.34 -12.15
N GLU A 177 -15.99 18.44 -10.84
CA GLU A 177 -15.12 19.15 -9.91
C GLU A 177 -13.73 18.53 -9.84
N LEU A 178 -13.64 17.19 -9.79
CA LEU A 178 -12.36 16.49 -9.84
C LEU A 178 -11.62 16.73 -11.16
N LEU A 179 -12.32 16.75 -12.30
CA LEU A 179 -11.72 17.07 -13.60
C LEU A 179 -11.16 18.49 -13.65
N LYS A 180 -11.85 19.48 -13.07
CA LYS A 180 -11.33 20.85 -12.94
C LYS A 180 -10.07 20.87 -12.07
N HIS A 181 -10.06 20.15 -10.96
CA HIS A 181 -8.86 20.06 -10.12
C HIS A 181 -7.68 19.41 -10.85
N MET A 182 -7.93 18.42 -11.72
CA MET A 182 -6.89 17.84 -12.59
C MET A 182 -6.36 18.86 -13.61
N GLU A 183 -7.25 19.65 -14.21
CA GLU A 183 -6.88 20.71 -15.15
C GLU A 183 -6.05 21.80 -14.46
N ASP A 184 -6.50 22.29 -13.30
CA ASP A 184 -5.77 23.28 -12.51
C ASP A 184 -4.40 22.76 -12.06
N ALA A 185 -4.30 21.49 -11.64
CA ALA A 185 -3.04 20.85 -11.30
C ALA A 185 -2.10 20.73 -12.52
N HIS A 186 -2.64 20.43 -13.71
CA HIS A 186 -1.86 20.38 -14.94
C HIS A 186 -1.37 21.77 -15.38
N LEU A 187 -2.23 22.78 -15.30
CA LEU A 187 -1.92 24.16 -15.69
C LEU A 187 -0.91 24.81 -14.72
N SER A 188 -1.06 24.57 -13.42
CA SER A 188 -0.10 25.03 -12.40
C SER A 188 1.25 24.30 -12.48
N GLY A 189 1.25 23.03 -12.91
CA GLY A 189 2.42 22.16 -13.06
C GLY A 189 3.27 22.36 -14.33
N ASN A 190 2.88 23.26 -15.25
CA ASN A 190 3.60 23.47 -16.52
C ASN A 190 4.44 24.76 -16.58
N SER A 191 4.70 25.42 -15.43
CA SER A 191 5.60 26.59 -15.35
C SER A 191 7.03 26.30 -14.84
N MET A 192 7.34 25.06 -14.46
CA MET A 192 8.67 24.69 -13.90
C MET A 192 9.30 23.41 -14.46
N VAL A 193 9.01 23.03 -15.70
CA VAL A 193 9.83 22.04 -16.44
C VAL A 193 10.10 22.53 -17.86
N ARG A 194 11.21 23.25 -18.01
CA ARG A 194 12.04 23.30 -19.23
C ARG A 194 13.47 22.99 -18.83
#